data_AF-A0A1F9R7A4-F1
#
_entry.id   AF-A0A1F9R7A4-F1
#
_cell.length_a   1.000
_cell.length_b   1.000
_cell.length_c   1.000
_cell.angle_alpha   90.00
_cell.angle_beta   90.00
_cell.angle_gamma   90.00
#
_symmetry.space_group_name_H-M   'P 1'
#
loop_
_entity.id
_entity.type
_entity.pdbx_description
1 polymer ?
#
loop_
_entity_poly.entity_id
_entity_poly.type
_entity_poly.pdbx_seq_one_letter_code
_entity_poly.pdbx_strand_id
1 'polypeptide(L)'
;MTPFSAVVGGALTGLLGAALAHILTTLADRAGAEGWLRGPYGPQFMPVALYTAVFYAAIGAAAGRRAGTALLGLLGPLLGIAGTMAVLTRYPGWGMPRGLPGTFQWESAVKIVYVASIWGTIAALGATAGRTARWRGALAAVAGALAAYALLAFFLWVAPAYGRSPWNPVSLIPSPVNLLDGLLSGVGLCLFLSIDEKLVRRSS
;
A
#
# COMPACT_ATOMS: atom_id res chain seq x y z
N MET A 1 -5.12 -17.83 -14.56
CA MET A 1 -6.31 -17.38 -13.77
C MET A 1 -7.30 -16.78 -14.76
N THR A 2 -8.63 -16.87 -14.58
CA THR A 2 -9.52 -16.13 -15.50
C THR A 2 -9.60 -14.67 -15.07
N PRO A 3 -9.75 -13.70 -16.00
CA PRO A 3 -9.89 -12.29 -15.64
C PRO A 3 -11.01 -12.04 -14.63
N PHE A 4 -12.14 -12.75 -14.78
CA PHE A 4 -13.25 -12.68 -13.84
C PHE A 4 -12.85 -13.12 -12.43
N SER A 5 -12.22 -14.30 -12.29
CA SER A 5 -11.73 -14.77 -10.98
C SER A 5 -10.66 -13.86 -10.37
N ALA A 6 -9.87 -13.18 -11.21
CA ALA A 6 -8.87 -12.21 -10.79
C ALA A 6 -9.51 -10.96 -10.20
N VAL A 7 -10.57 -10.45 -10.83
CA VAL A 7 -11.33 -9.29 -10.36
C VAL A 7 -12.01 -9.62 -9.05
N VAL A 8 -12.76 -10.73 -8.98
CA VAL A 8 -13.49 -11.10 -7.75
C VAL A 8 -12.54 -11.40 -6.61
N GLY A 9 -11.50 -12.20 -6.85
CA GLY A 9 -10.51 -12.53 -5.84
C GLY A 9 -9.70 -11.31 -5.39
N GLY A 10 -9.30 -10.46 -6.33
CA GLY A 10 -8.59 -9.21 -6.05
C GLY A 10 -9.43 -8.21 -5.27
N ALA A 11 -10.70 -8.01 -5.66
CA ALA A 11 -11.64 -7.12 -4.96
C ALA A 11 -11.84 -7.57 -3.50
N LEU A 12 -12.14 -8.85 -3.30
CA LEU A 12 -12.41 -9.41 -1.96
C LEU A 12 -11.18 -9.29 -1.06
N THR A 13 -10.00 -9.71 -1.56
CA THR A 13 -8.77 -9.68 -0.77
C THR A 13 -8.26 -8.27 -0.52
N GLY A 14 -8.41 -7.36 -1.49
CA GLY A 14 -8.09 -5.95 -1.33
C GLY A 14 -8.99 -5.27 -0.29
N LEU A 15 -10.30 -5.53 -0.34
CA LEU A 15 -11.26 -5.00 0.64
C LEU A 15 -11.00 -5.54 2.05
N LEU A 16 -10.85 -6.86 2.20
CA LEU A 16 -10.53 -7.48 3.49
C LEU A 16 -9.17 -7.03 4.03
N GLY A 17 -8.18 -6.88 3.14
CA GLY A 17 -6.86 -6.36 3.47
C GLY A 17 -6.92 -4.93 4.01
N ALA A 18 -7.67 -4.04 3.35
CA ALA A 18 -7.86 -2.67 3.82
C ALA A 18 -8.62 -2.62 5.17
N ALA A 19 -9.66 -3.46 5.34
CA ALA A 19 -10.38 -3.56 6.60
C ALA A 19 -9.47 -4.03 7.75
N LEU A 20 -8.68 -5.08 7.51
CA LEU A 20 -7.74 -5.61 8.48
C LEU A 20 -6.62 -4.60 8.78
N ALA A 21 -6.07 -3.95 7.76
CA ALA A 21 -5.06 -2.90 7.90
C ALA A 21 -5.57 -1.77 8.79
N HIS A 22 -6.81 -1.32 8.58
CA HIS A 22 -7.45 -0.31 9.44
C HIS A 22 -7.56 -0.78 10.90
N ILE A 23 -8.11 -1.97 11.14
CA ILE A 23 -8.29 -2.51 12.49
C ILE A 23 -6.95 -2.64 13.22
N LEU A 24 -5.96 -3.26 12.57
CA LEU A 24 -4.63 -3.47 13.17
C LEU A 24 -3.92 -2.15 13.45
N THR A 25 -4.05 -1.18 12.55
CA THR A 25 -3.47 0.16 12.74
C THR A 25 -4.12 0.89 13.91
N THR A 26 -5.45 0.85 14.01
CA THR A 26 -6.20 1.43 15.14
C THR A 26 -5.85 0.76 16.47
N LEU A 27 -5.69 -0.57 16.48
CA LEU A 27 -5.29 -1.30 17.69
C LEU A 27 -3.84 -0.98 18.09
N ALA A 28 -2.92 -0.92 17.12
CA ALA A 28 -1.52 -0.58 17.35
C ALA A 28 -1.37 0.83 17.92
N ASP A 29 -2.15 1.79 17.39
CA ASP A 29 -2.21 3.15 17.92
C ASP A 29 -2.67 3.18 19.38
N ARG A 30 -3.80 2.53 19.70
CA ARG A 30 -4.33 2.42 21.07
C ARG A 30 -3.37 1.72 22.04
N ALA A 31 -2.56 0.78 21.55
CA ALA A 31 -1.55 0.08 22.34
C ALA A 31 -0.26 0.89 22.56
N GLY A 32 -0.17 2.11 22.01
CA GLY A 32 1.02 2.96 22.12
C GLY A 32 2.21 2.48 21.27
N ALA A 33 1.97 1.62 20.27
CA ALA A 33 3.02 1.16 19.34
C ALA A 33 3.65 2.33 18.58
N GLU A 34 2.92 3.44 18.45
CA GLU A 34 3.43 4.70 17.90
C GLU A 34 4.65 5.23 18.65
N GLY A 35 4.69 5.08 19.99
CA GLY A 35 5.79 5.56 20.82
C GLY A 35 7.13 4.88 20.53
N TRP A 36 7.11 3.68 19.95
CA TRP A 36 8.30 2.87 19.68
C TRP A 36 8.99 3.20 18.35
N LEU A 37 8.24 3.66 17.35
CA LEU A 37 8.76 3.99 16.01
C LEU A 37 8.81 5.48 15.72
N ARG A 38 8.18 6.27 16.59
CA ARG A 38 8.39 7.71 16.67
C ARG A 38 9.78 7.92 17.25
N GLY A 39 10.79 7.95 16.39
CA GLY A 39 12.09 8.50 16.74
C GLY A 39 11.92 9.90 17.38
N PRO A 40 12.96 10.46 18.01
CA PRO A 40 12.85 11.70 18.78
C PRO A 40 12.29 12.89 17.97
N TYR A 41 12.28 12.80 16.64
CA TYR A 41 12.02 13.89 15.72
C TYR A 41 11.07 13.59 14.53
N GLY A 42 10.10 12.66 14.62
CA GLY A 42 9.30 12.26 13.43
C GLY A 42 7.77 12.19 13.61
N PRO A 43 6.98 12.38 12.53
CA PRO A 43 5.55 12.06 12.48
C PRO A 43 5.27 10.55 12.60
N GLN A 44 3.99 10.19 12.72
CA GLN A 44 3.52 8.81 12.91
C GLN A 44 3.76 7.96 11.64
N PHE A 45 4.92 7.30 11.54
CA PHE A 45 5.25 6.42 10.39
C PHE A 45 4.73 5.00 10.53
N MET A 46 4.60 4.51 11.77
CA MET A 46 4.14 3.15 12.05
C MET A 46 2.73 2.90 11.55
N PRO A 47 1.73 3.79 11.78
CA PRO A 47 0.38 3.57 11.27
C PRO A 47 0.35 3.47 9.75
N VAL A 48 1.06 4.36 9.06
CA VAL A 48 1.14 4.36 7.60
C VAL A 48 1.84 3.09 7.10
N ALA A 49 3.02 2.78 7.64
CA ALA A 49 3.77 1.60 7.22
C ALA A 49 3.02 0.29 7.49
N LEU A 50 2.40 0.16 8.67
CA LEU A 50 1.61 -1.01 9.06
C LEU A 50 0.37 -1.14 8.19
N TYR A 51 -0.36 -0.04 7.97
CA TYR A 51 -1.52 -0.05 7.09
C TYR A 51 -1.13 -0.51 5.69
N THR A 52 -0.14 0.14 5.09
CA THR A 52 0.35 -0.16 3.74
C THR A 52 0.90 -1.58 3.62
N ALA A 53 1.57 -2.08 4.67
CA ALA A 53 2.11 -3.44 4.71
C ALA A 53 1.03 -4.52 4.76
N VAL A 54 0.07 -4.41 5.68
CA VAL A 54 -1.04 -5.37 5.78
C VAL A 54 -1.85 -5.35 4.49
N PHE A 55 -2.06 -4.16 3.94
CA PHE A 55 -2.74 -3.97 2.67
C PHE A 55 -2.05 -4.68 1.49
N TYR A 56 -0.77 -4.40 1.26
CA TYR A 56 -0.03 -5.05 0.16
C TYR A 56 0.27 -6.53 0.43
N ALA A 57 0.31 -6.98 1.69
CA ALA A 57 0.38 -8.40 2.01
C ALA A 57 -0.87 -9.15 1.53
N ALA A 58 -2.06 -8.57 1.75
CA ALA A 58 -3.32 -9.14 1.28
C ALA A 58 -3.38 -9.21 -0.26
N ILE A 59 -2.97 -8.13 -0.93
CA ILE A 59 -2.87 -8.09 -2.40
C ILE A 59 -1.82 -9.11 -2.90
N GLY A 60 -0.67 -9.19 -2.25
CA GLY A 60 0.40 -10.13 -2.59
C GLY A 60 -0.02 -11.58 -2.41
N ALA A 61 -0.83 -11.89 -1.39
CA ALA A 61 -1.42 -13.22 -1.18
C ALA A 61 -2.38 -13.57 -2.33
N ALA A 62 -3.21 -12.62 -2.76
CA ALA A 62 -4.16 -12.81 -3.85
C ALA A 62 -3.45 -12.99 -5.21
N ALA A 63 -2.46 -12.16 -5.50
CA ALA A 63 -1.77 -12.14 -6.79
C ALA A 63 -0.83 -13.33 -6.98
N GLY A 64 0.01 -13.64 -5.98
CA GLY A 64 1.10 -14.60 -6.14
C GLY A 64 0.77 -16.04 -5.74
N ARG A 65 -0.30 -16.28 -4.96
CA ARG A 65 -0.66 -17.60 -4.41
C ARG A 65 0.52 -18.32 -3.72
N ARG A 66 1.48 -17.55 -3.17
CA ARG A 66 2.66 -18.04 -2.46
C ARG A 66 2.87 -17.18 -1.23
N ALA A 67 3.30 -17.81 -0.13
CA ALA A 67 3.63 -17.08 1.11
C ALA A 67 4.67 -15.97 0.86
N GLY A 68 5.63 -16.21 -0.06
CA GLY A 68 6.67 -15.24 -0.40
C GLY A 68 6.15 -13.91 -0.97
N THR A 69 5.07 -13.90 -1.76
CA THR A 69 4.53 -12.65 -2.30
C THR A 69 3.74 -11.87 -1.26
N ALA A 70 3.05 -12.56 -0.34
CA ALA A 70 2.42 -11.93 0.81
C ALA A 70 3.47 -11.32 1.77
N LEU A 71 4.55 -12.05 2.03
CA LEU A 71 5.68 -11.55 2.83
C LEU A 71 6.35 -10.34 2.18
N LEU A 72 6.51 -10.33 0.85
CA LEU A 72 7.07 -9.19 0.14
C LEU A 72 6.15 -7.97 0.24
N GLY A 73 4.83 -8.16 0.11
CA GLY A 73 3.83 -7.12 0.33
C GLY A 73 3.81 -6.58 1.76
N LEU A 74 4.12 -7.43 2.75
CA LEU A 74 4.23 -7.02 4.16
C LEU A 74 5.54 -6.27 4.44
N LEU A 75 6.67 -6.86 4.06
CA LEU A 75 8.00 -6.37 4.43
C LEU A 75 8.42 -5.17 3.59
N GLY A 76 7.99 -5.07 2.34
CA GLY A 76 8.34 -3.96 1.45
C GLY A 76 7.99 -2.60 2.06
N PRO A 77 6.73 -2.35 2.43
CA PRO A 77 6.32 -1.11 3.07
C PRO A 77 6.85 -0.95 4.51
N LEU A 78 6.93 -2.03 5.31
CA LEU A 78 7.48 -1.93 6.67
C LEU A 78 8.96 -1.52 6.67
N LEU A 79 9.79 -2.19 5.89
CA LEU A 79 11.22 -1.89 5.81
C LEU A 79 11.46 -0.59 5.04
N GLY A 80 10.75 -0.40 3.93
CA GLY A 80 10.89 0.77 3.07
C GLY A 80 10.46 2.07 3.76
N ILE A 81 9.31 2.08 4.44
CA ILE A 81 8.80 3.28 5.11
C ILE A 81 9.33 3.35 6.54
N ALA A 82 8.96 2.41 7.42
CA ALA A 82 9.30 2.53 8.84
C ALA A 82 10.81 2.37 9.07
N GLY A 83 11.46 1.44 8.39
CA GLY A 83 12.92 1.25 8.49
C GLY A 83 13.70 2.49 8.03
N THR A 84 13.45 2.96 6.80
CA THR A 84 14.13 4.16 6.27
C THR A 84 13.87 5.39 7.12
N MET A 85 12.62 5.66 7.51
CA MET A 85 12.30 6.82 8.34
C MET A 85 12.89 6.73 9.75
N ALA A 86 12.98 5.52 10.34
CA ALA A 86 13.66 5.31 11.62
C ALA A 86 15.17 5.59 11.53
N VAL A 87 15.82 5.30 10.41
CA VAL A 87 17.23 5.66 10.17
C VAL A 87 17.37 7.17 10.03
N LEU A 88 16.52 7.79 9.21
CA LEU A 88 16.55 9.21 8.92
C LEU A 88 16.32 10.09 10.17
N THR A 89 15.43 9.68 11.07
CA THR A 89 15.18 10.40 12.35
C THR A 89 16.28 10.27 13.39
N ARG A 90 17.26 9.36 13.20
CA ARG A 90 18.43 9.22 14.09
C ARG A 90 19.61 10.08 13.66
N TYR A 91 19.56 10.70 12.49
CA TYR A 91 20.65 11.55 12.00
C TYR A 91 20.57 12.94 12.66
N PRO A 92 21.67 13.43 13.30
CA PRO A 92 21.68 14.74 13.93
C PRO A 92 21.32 15.85 12.93
N GLY A 93 20.37 16.71 13.28
CA GLY A 93 19.88 17.79 12.41
C GLY A 93 18.79 17.36 11.40
N TRP A 94 18.39 16.09 11.43
CA TRP A 94 17.36 15.53 10.56
C TRP A 94 16.16 15.04 11.39
N GLY A 95 15.04 15.75 11.21
CA GLY A 95 13.78 15.52 11.92
C GLY A 95 13.22 16.80 12.56
N MET A 96 11.95 16.76 12.94
CA MET A 96 11.22 17.85 13.60
C MET A 96 11.30 17.75 15.12
N PRO A 97 11.73 18.80 15.84
CA PRO A 97 11.42 18.94 17.27
C PRO A 97 9.91 18.85 17.50
N ARG A 98 9.51 18.19 18.60
CA ARG A 98 8.09 17.99 18.94
C ARG A 98 7.32 19.32 18.93
N GLY A 99 6.19 19.36 18.20
CA GLY A 99 5.27 20.50 18.21
C GLY A 99 5.62 21.64 17.26
N LEU A 100 6.73 21.55 16.51
CA LEU A 100 7.01 22.48 15.41
C LEU A 100 6.39 21.99 14.09
N PRO A 101 6.14 22.86 13.10
CA PRO A 101 5.75 22.45 11.74
C PRO A 101 6.93 21.83 10.98
N GLY A 102 6.63 20.98 9.98
CA GLY A 102 7.64 20.26 9.23
C GLY A 102 8.46 21.16 8.33
N THR A 103 9.77 20.93 8.26
CA THR A 103 10.58 21.59 7.23
C THR A 103 10.18 21.03 5.87
N PHE A 104 10.24 21.85 4.82
CA PHE A 104 9.97 21.40 3.46
C PHE A 104 10.84 20.20 3.04
N GLN A 105 12.10 20.18 3.49
CA GLN A 105 13.05 19.09 3.25
C GLN A 105 12.56 17.78 3.87
N TRP A 106 12.06 17.85 5.11
CA TRP A 106 11.51 16.70 5.83
C TRP A 106 10.25 16.16 5.15
N GLU A 107 9.29 17.02 4.83
CA GLU A 107 8.07 16.61 4.13
C GLU A 107 8.36 15.99 2.77
N SER A 108 9.32 16.57 2.03
CA SER A 108 9.76 16.04 0.74
C SER A 108 10.40 14.66 0.90
N ALA A 109 11.26 14.47 1.90
CA ALA A 109 11.88 13.18 2.18
C ALA A 109 10.83 12.10 2.51
N VAL A 110 9.85 12.42 3.37
CA VAL A 110 8.73 11.53 3.72
C VAL A 110 7.97 11.12 2.46
N LYS A 111 7.60 12.09 1.61
CA LYS A 111 6.86 11.84 0.36
C LYS A 111 7.66 10.94 -0.58
N ILE A 112 8.96 11.20 -0.76
CA ILE A 112 9.83 10.41 -1.64
C ILE A 112 9.95 8.97 -1.12
N VAL A 113 10.24 8.78 0.17
CA VAL A 113 10.36 7.45 0.79
C VAL A 113 9.05 6.67 0.66
N TYR A 114 7.92 7.32 0.92
CA TYR A 114 6.60 6.72 0.77
C TYR A 114 6.33 6.28 -0.67
N VAL A 115 6.49 7.19 -1.63
CA VAL A 115 6.28 6.93 -3.06
C VAL A 115 7.20 5.80 -3.55
N ALA A 116 8.50 5.89 -3.26
CA ALA A 116 9.48 4.88 -3.68
C ALA A 116 9.17 3.50 -3.07
N SER A 117 8.80 3.44 -1.79
CA SER A 117 8.48 2.18 -1.10
C SER A 117 7.22 1.53 -1.68
N ILE A 118 6.18 2.32 -1.95
CA ILE A 118 4.93 1.82 -2.52
C ILE A 118 5.14 1.31 -3.95
N TRP A 119 5.69 2.15 -4.83
CA TRP A 119 5.88 1.75 -6.23
C TRP A 119 6.90 0.63 -6.38
N GLY A 120 7.95 0.62 -5.56
CA GLY A 120 8.90 -0.48 -5.47
C GLY A 120 8.21 -1.79 -5.04
N THR A 121 7.34 -1.74 -4.03
CA THR A 121 6.56 -2.90 -3.58
C THR A 121 5.62 -3.40 -4.68
N ILE A 122 4.86 -2.50 -5.33
CA ILE A 122 3.96 -2.86 -6.44
C ILE A 122 4.74 -3.53 -7.59
N ALA A 123 5.85 -2.95 -8.02
CA ALA A 123 6.66 -3.50 -9.09
C ALA A 123 7.25 -4.87 -8.72
N ALA A 124 7.74 -5.03 -7.49
CA ALA A 124 8.29 -6.28 -6.99
C ALA A 124 7.21 -7.37 -6.83
N LEU A 125 6.01 -7.00 -6.36
CA LEU A 125 4.84 -7.88 -6.35
C LEU A 125 4.50 -8.36 -7.77
N GLY A 126 4.48 -7.45 -8.74
CA GLY A 126 4.26 -7.80 -10.14
C GLY A 126 5.34 -8.73 -10.71
N ALA A 127 6.61 -8.44 -10.44
CA ALA A 127 7.74 -9.25 -10.89
C ALA A 127 7.74 -10.68 -10.31
N THR A 128 7.19 -10.86 -9.11
CA THR A 128 7.17 -12.14 -8.38
C THR A 128 5.88 -12.92 -8.57
N ALA A 129 4.74 -12.25 -8.71
CA ALA A 129 3.45 -12.86 -8.98
C ALA A 129 3.22 -13.15 -10.47
N GLY A 130 3.89 -12.39 -11.36
CA GLY A 130 3.83 -12.58 -12.80
C GLY A 130 4.30 -13.99 -13.21
N ARG A 131 3.57 -14.60 -14.15
CA ARG A 131 3.89 -15.94 -14.71
C ARG A 131 4.62 -15.86 -16.05
N THR A 132 4.92 -14.66 -16.49
CA THR A 132 5.59 -14.32 -17.74
C THR A 132 7.01 -13.84 -17.42
N ALA A 133 7.58 -12.94 -18.21
CA ALA A 133 8.85 -12.29 -17.87
C ALA A 133 8.68 -11.34 -16.67
N ARG A 134 9.65 -11.33 -15.74
CA ARG A 134 9.62 -10.51 -14.51
C ARG A 134 9.30 -9.04 -14.76
N TRP A 135 9.91 -8.45 -15.79
CA TRP A 135 9.68 -7.04 -16.14
C TRP A 135 8.25 -6.78 -16.64
N ARG A 136 7.62 -7.73 -17.35
CA ARG A 136 6.23 -7.61 -17.80
C ARG A 136 5.26 -7.69 -16.64
N GLY A 137 5.47 -8.63 -15.72
CA GLY A 137 4.70 -8.71 -14.49
C GLY A 137 4.76 -7.42 -13.67
N ALA A 138 5.96 -6.83 -13.55
CA ALA A 138 6.14 -5.53 -12.89
C ALA A 138 5.35 -4.41 -13.58
N LEU A 139 5.46 -4.28 -14.90
CA LEU A 139 4.71 -3.28 -15.67
C LEU A 139 3.20 -3.49 -15.56
N ALA A 140 2.73 -4.73 -15.61
CA ALA A 140 1.31 -5.05 -15.46
C ALA A 140 0.78 -4.64 -14.07
N ALA A 141 1.52 -4.93 -13.00
CA ALA A 141 1.16 -4.51 -11.65
C ALA A 141 1.13 -2.97 -11.51
N VAL A 142 2.13 -2.28 -12.05
CA VAL A 142 2.19 -0.80 -12.05
C VAL A 142 1.02 -0.21 -12.83
N ALA A 143 0.73 -0.72 -14.04
CA ALA A 143 -0.40 -0.26 -14.84
C ALA A 143 -1.75 -0.51 -14.14
N GLY A 144 -1.91 -1.68 -13.52
CA GLY A 144 -3.10 -2.00 -12.73
C GLY A 144 -3.29 -1.07 -11.54
N ALA A 145 -2.21 -0.75 -10.82
CA ALA A 145 -2.25 0.20 -9.70
C ALA A 145 -2.56 1.63 -10.17
N LEU A 146 -1.96 2.09 -11.28
CA LEU A 146 -2.26 3.40 -11.86
C LEU A 146 -3.74 3.51 -12.27
N ALA A 147 -4.30 2.47 -12.89
CA ALA A 147 -5.71 2.43 -13.27
C ALA A 147 -6.62 2.50 -12.03
N ALA A 148 -6.28 1.77 -10.96
CA ALA A 148 -6.99 1.82 -9.69
C ALA A 148 -6.97 3.23 -9.07
N TYR A 149 -5.79 3.86 -8.99
CA TYR A 149 -5.65 5.21 -8.45
C TYR A 149 -6.36 6.27 -9.30
N ALA A 150 -6.33 6.16 -10.63
CA ALA A 150 -7.06 7.05 -11.51
C ALA A 150 -8.58 6.95 -11.29
N LEU A 151 -9.11 5.75 -11.12
CA LEU A 151 -10.52 5.53 -10.83
C LEU A 151 -10.91 6.05 -9.45
N LEU A 152 -10.06 5.84 -8.43
CA LEU A 152 -10.26 6.41 -7.10
C LEU A 152 -10.23 7.94 -7.13
N ALA A 153 -9.27 8.53 -7.85
CA ALA A 153 -9.18 9.98 -8.01
C ALA A 153 -10.42 10.56 -8.70
N PHE A 154 -10.91 9.89 -9.75
CA PHE A 154 -12.16 10.26 -10.40
C PHE A 154 -13.35 10.19 -9.45
N PHE A 155 -13.48 9.11 -8.66
CA PHE A 155 -14.53 8.98 -7.65
C PHE A 155 -14.48 10.11 -6.62
N LEU A 156 -13.30 10.44 -6.09
CA LEU A 156 -13.12 11.51 -5.11
C LEU A 156 -13.36 12.90 -5.71
N TRP A 157 -13.11 13.07 -7.00
CA TRP A 157 -13.47 14.31 -7.71
C TRP A 157 -14.98 14.48 -7.82
N VAL A 158 -15.72 13.41 -8.12
CA VAL A 158 -17.20 13.43 -8.19
C VAL A 158 -17.84 13.54 -6.80
N ALA A 159 -17.25 12.91 -5.79
CA ALA A 159 -17.79 12.83 -4.43
C ALA A 159 -16.78 13.33 -3.37
N PRO A 160 -16.42 14.63 -3.38
CA PRO A 160 -15.32 15.17 -2.57
C PRO A 160 -15.56 15.10 -1.06
N ALA A 161 -16.81 14.94 -0.62
CA ALA A 161 -17.16 14.74 0.79
C ALA A 161 -16.46 13.51 1.39
N TYR A 162 -16.23 12.47 0.59
CA TYR A 162 -15.56 11.25 1.04
C TYR A 162 -14.04 11.42 1.22
N GLY A 163 -13.42 12.41 0.55
CA GLY A 163 -11.99 12.68 0.69
C GLY A 163 -11.58 13.37 2.00
N ARG A 164 -12.55 13.79 2.83
CA ARG A 164 -12.29 14.49 4.09
C ARG A 164 -12.05 13.45 5.20
N SER A 165 -10.81 13.34 5.67
CA SER A 165 -10.37 12.46 6.77
C SER A 165 -10.43 10.94 6.47
N PRO A 166 -9.53 10.42 5.61
CA PRO A 166 -9.54 9.01 5.20
C PRO A 166 -9.26 8.03 6.35
N TRP A 167 -8.63 8.46 7.45
CA TRP A 167 -8.39 7.63 8.62
C TRP A 167 -8.87 8.33 9.90
N ASN A 168 -9.51 7.57 10.79
CA ASN A 168 -9.96 8.01 12.11
C ASN A 168 -9.49 6.99 13.17
N PRO A 169 -8.44 7.28 13.96
CA PRO A 169 -7.90 6.36 14.97
C PRO A 169 -8.87 6.03 16.12
N VAL A 170 -9.93 6.82 16.29
CA VAL A 170 -10.94 6.57 17.32
C VAL A 170 -11.88 5.44 16.90
N SER A 171 -12.08 5.24 15.59
CA SER A 171 -13.03 4.27 15.04
C SER A 171 -12.35 2.98 14.59
N LEU A 172 -12.91 1.84 14.99
CA LEU A 172 -12.57 0.54 14.40
C LEU A 172 -13.25 0.31 13.05
N ILE A 173 -14.25 1.13 12.71
CA ILE A 173 -14.94 1.06 11.42
C ILE A 173 -14.05 1.72 10.37
N PRO A 174 -13.62 0.99 9.32
CA PRO A 174 -12.81 1.54 8.24
C PRO A 174 -13.56 2.62 7.47
N SER A 175 -12.83 3.64 6.99
CA SER A 175 -13.39 4.63 6.09
C SER A 175 -13.85 3.98 4.78
N PRO A 176 -15.02 4.37 4.21
CA PRO A 176 -15.44 3.92 2.89
C PRO A 176 -14.37 4.14 1.81
N VAL A 177 -13.58 5.21 1.90
CA VAL A 177 -12.51 5.49 0.92
C VAL A 177 -11.37 4.49 1.03
N ASN A 178 -10.99 4.08 2.23
CA ASN A 178 -9.95 3.07 2.44
C ASN A 178 -10.38 1.70 1.91
N LEU A 179 -11.65 1.34 2.13
CA LEU A 179 -12.23 0.11 1.59
C LEU A 179 -12.29 0.16 0.06
N LEU A 180 -12.66 1.30 -0.50
CA LEU A 180 -12.71 1.51 -1.94
C LEU A 180 -11.32 1.47 -2.58
N ASP A 181 -10.33 2.14 -2.00
CA ASP A 181 -8.93 2.05 -2.42
C ASP A 181 -8.46 0.59 -2.42
N GLY A 182 -8.77 -0.13 -1.35
CA GLY A 182 -8.38 -1.52 -1.24
C GLY A 182 -9.01 -2.42 -2.29
N LEU A 183 -10.32 -2.26 -2.51
CA LEU A 183 -11.04 -2.96 -3.57
C LEU A 183 -10.45 -2.65 -4.95
N LEU A 184 -10.28 -1.38 -5.28
CA LEU A 184 -9.84 -0.94 -6.60
C LEU A 184 -8.41 -1.38 -6.90
N SER A 185 -7.50 -1.23 -5.94
CA SER A 185 -6.12 -1.68 -6.05
C SER A 185 -6.04 -3.20 -6.22
N GLY A 186 -6.79 -3.96 -5.43
CA GLY A 186 -6.86 -5.41 -5.54
C GLY A 186 -7.36 -5.87 -6.92
N VAL A 187 -8.43 -5.22 -7.43
CA VAL A 187 -8.95 -5.44 -8.79
C VAL A 187 -7.90 -5.11 -9.84
N GLY A 188 -7.33 -3.91 -9.80
CA GLY A 188 -6.39 -3.42 -10.80
C GLY A 188 -5.16 -4.32 -10.94
N LEU A 189 -4.49 -4.61 -9.82
CA LEU A 189 -3.30 -5.46 -9.79
C LEU A 189 -3.60 -6.88 -10.28
N CYS A 190 -4.64 -7.53 -9.76
CA CYS A 190 -4.94 -8.92 -10.13
C CYS A 190 -5.43 -9.05 -11.58
N LEU A 191 -6.26 -8.11 -12.05
CA LEU A 191 -6.76 -8.10 -13.41
C LEU A 191 -5.63 -7.95 -14.42
N PHE A 192 -4.75 -6.96 -14.26
CA PHE A 192 -3.68 -6.70 -15.22
C PHE A 192 -2.66 -7.85 -15.28
N LEU A 193 -2.32 -8.44 -14.13
CA LEU A 193 -1.49 -9.65 -14.09
C LEU A 193 -2.17 -10.84 -14.81
N SER A 194 -3.50 -10.97 -14.70
CA SER A 194 -4.24 -12.01 -15.41
C SER A 194 -4.31 -11.77 -16.93
N ILE A 195 -4.39 -10.51 -17.36
CA ILE A 195 -4.41 -10.13 -18.78
C ILE A 195 -3.04 -10.42 -19.40
N ASP A 196 -1.95 -10.03 -18.75
CA ASP A 196 -0.59 -10.31 -19.24
C ASP A 196 -0.36 -11.83 -19.38
N GLU A 197 -0.77 -12.63 -18.39
CA GLU A 197 -0.71 -14.09 -18.47
C GLU A 197 -1.49 -14.63 -19.69
N LYS A 198 -2.68 -14.08 -19.96
CA LYS A 198 -3.53 -14.53 -21.07
C LYS A 198 -2.97 -14.14 -22.44
N LEU A 199 -2.37 -12.95 -22.56
CA LEU A 199 -1.77 -12.48 -23.80
C LEU A 199 -0.58 -13.35 -24.21
N VAL A 200 0.29 -13.73 -23.26
CA VAL A 200 1.45 -14.59 -23.55
C VAL A 200 1.04 -15.98 -24.00
N ARG A 201 0.03 -16.59 -23.37
CA ARG A 201 -0.46 -17.93 -23.75
C ARG A 201 -1.06 -17.98 -25.16
N ARG A 202 -1.47 -16.85 -25.73
CA ARG A 202 -2.00 -16.78 -27.11
C ARG A 202 -0.90 -16.63 -28.17
N SER A 203 0.29 -16.20 -27.76
CA SER A 203 1.44 -16.02 -28.66
C SER A 203 2.39 -17.22 -28.73
N SER A 204 2.14 -18.25 -27.91
CA SER A 204 2.86 -19.53 -27.87
C SER A 204 2.03 -20.62 -28.51
#